data_AF-A0A958LLA0-F1
#
_entry.id   AF-A0A958LLA0-F1
#
_cell.length_a   1.000
_cell.length_b   1.000
_cell.length_c   1.000
_cell.angle_alpha   90.00
_cell.angle_beta   90.00
_cell.angle_gamma   90.00
#
_symmetry.space_group_name_H-M   'P 1'
#
loop_
_entity.id
_entity.type
_entity.pdbx_description
1 polymer ?
#
loop_
_entity_poly.entity_id
_entity_poly.type
_entity_poly.pdbx_seq_one_letter_code
_entity_poly.pdbx_strand_id
1 'polypeptide(L)'
;MHHQGSCSKSVAGGFLLFLLSAFVLGFTMACTRESSPHITEGDFKKNTELMLNVSDKFLNESDIEKLHKVAVDLQLSRAIVCQDVGSECTVYLDFINKLIEYTKDGHLSPSEKTFLEKKRQELAEAVKKGEEILRKKWEKLK
;
A
#
# COMPACT_ATOMS: atom_id res chain seq x y z
N MET A 1 -21.05 10.47 24.47
CA MET A 1 -21.70 9.19 24.84
C MET A 1 -20.61 8.22 25.27
N HIS A 2 -20.56 7.90 26.57
CA HIS A 2 -19.59 6.99 27.17
C HIS A 2 -20.01 5.54 26.91
N HIS A 3 -19.12 4.71 26.36
CA HIS A 3 -19.27 3.25 26.41
C HIS A 3 -18.27 2.67 27.41
N GLN A 4 -18.80 2.26 28.57
CA GLN A 4 -18.11 1.42 29.55
C GLN A 4 -18.05 -0.02 29.01
N GLY A 5 -16.84 -0.53 28.77
CA GLY A 5 -16.60 -1.94 28.52
C GLY A 5 -16.32 -2.64 29.85
N SER A 6 -17.24 -3.51 30.25
CA SER A 6 -17.22 -4.31 31.47
C SER A 6 -16.02 -5.29 31.50
N CYS A 7 -15.10 -5.14 32.46
CA CYS A 7 -14.17 -6.21 32.83
C CYS A 7 -14.72 -6.94 34.06
N SER A 8 -15.02 -8.23 33.88
CA SER A 8 -15.61 -9.12 34.87
C SER A 8 -14.74 -9.25 36.12
N LYS A 9 -15.33 -9.04 37.30
CA LYS A 9 -14.71 -9.28 38.61
C LYS A 9 -14.83 -10.78 38.93
N SER A 10 -13.70 -11.48 39.05
CA SER A 10 -13.65 -12.77 39.72
C SER A 10 -12.77 -12.64 40.96
N VAL A 11 -13.38 -12.81 42.13
CA VAL A 11 -12.76 -12.79 43.46
C VAL A 11 -12.83 -14.21 44.03
N ALA A 12 -11.72 -14.63 44.66
CA ALA A 12 -11.53 -15.71 45.65
C ALA A 12 -10.46 -16.71 45.15
N GLY A 13 -9.38 -16.98 45.87
CA GLY A 13 -8.99 -16.62 47.23
C GLY A 13 -7.63 -17.26 47.57
N GLY A 14 -7.21 -17.13 48.84
CA GLY A 14 -6.20 -18.02 49.42
C GLY A 14 -4.79 -17.46 49.59
N PHE A 15 -4.62 -16.61 50.61
CA PHE A 15 -3.63 -16.67 51.68
C PHE A 15 -2.28 -17.41 51.51
N LEU A 16 -1.28 -16.83 52.18
CA LEU A 16 0.02 -17.35 52.61
C LEU A 16 1.23 -17.21 51.65
N LEU A 17 2.07 -16.23 52.01
CA LEU A 17 3.50 -16.36 52.26
C LEU A 17 4.29 -17.25 51.30
N PHE A 18 5.20 -16.67 50.54
CA PHE A 18 6.64 -16.65 50.90
C PHE A 18 7.38 -15.77 49.88
N LEU A 19 8.14 -14.84 50.42
CA LEU A 19 9.04 -13.95 49.70
C LEU A 19 10.08 -14.76 48.92
N LEU A 20 10.50 -14.23 47.76
CA LEU A 20 11.70 -14.59 46.97
C LEU A 20 11.54 -15.61 45.84
N SER A 21 10.71 -15.31 44.83
CA SER A 21 10.94 -15.78 43.44
C SER A 21 10.06 -14.99 42.45
N ALA A 22 10.54 -13.86 41.92
CA ALA A 22 9.74 -13.10 40.95
C ALA A 22 10.60 -12.36 39.92
N PHE A 23 11.20 -13.13 39.01
CA PHE A 23 11.57 -12.63 37.68
C PHE A 23 10.97 -13.56 36.63
N VAL A 24 9.65 -13.75 36.72
CA VAL A 24 8.87 -14.59 35.81
C VAL A 24 7.65 -13.78 35.39
N LEU A 25 7.61 -13.48 34.09
CA LEU A 25 6.42 -13.21 33.28
C LEU A 25 5.72 -11.86 33.50
N GLY A 26 6.44 -10.78 33.19
CA GLY A 26 5.82 -9.55 32.71
C GLY A 26 5.45 -9.66 31.22
N PHE A 27 4.56 -10.59 30.84
CA PHE A 27 3.88 -10.50 29.54
C PHE A 27 2.88 -9.36 29.63
N THR A 28 3.37 -8.14 29.41
CA THR A 28 2.50 -6.99 29.14
C THR A 28 1.79 -7.29 27.81
N MET A 29 0.53 -7.71 27.88
CA MET A 29 -0.39 -7.63 26.75
C MET A 29 -0.52 -6.15 26.36
N ALA A 30 0.37 -5.68 25.50
CA ALA A 30 0.17 -4.44 24.79
C ALA A 30 -0.96 -4.68 23.79
N CYS A 31 -2.19 -4.31 24.17
CA CYS A 31 -3.25 -4.11 23.20
C CYS A 31 -2.84 -2.95 22.29
N THR A 32 -2.10 -3.23 21.22
CA THR A 32 -1.93 -2.27 20.13
C THR A 32 -3.29 -2.07 19.49
N ARG A 33 -3.94 -0.96 19.82
CA ARG A 33 -5.18 -0.53 19.18
C ARG A 33 -4.86 -0.38 17.68
N GLU A 34 -5.47 -1.20 16.84
CA GLU A 34 -5.30 -1.14 15.37
C GLU A 34 -5.74 0.27 14.94
N SER A 35 -4.78 1.12 14.55
CA SER A 35 -5.04 2.50 14.17
C SER A 35 -5.82 2.52 12.85
N SER A 36 -6.79 3.43 12.74
CA SER A 36 -7.53 3.64 11.50
C SER A 36 -6.56 3.88 10.33
N PRO A 37 -6.87 3.41 9.10
CA PRO A 37 -6.07 3.74 7.94
C PRO A 37 -5.92 5.25 7.82
N HIS A 38 -4.70 5.74 7.62
CA HIS A 38 -4.42 7.16 7.41
C HIS A 38 -4.92 7.67 6.05
N ILE A 39 -5.31 6.76 5.14
CA ILE A 39 -5.85 7.07 3.82
C ILE A 39 -7.37 6.87 3.79
N THR A 40 -8.07 7.80 3.15
CA THR A 40 -9.49 7.68 2.89
C THR A 40 -9.74 6.80 1.66
N GLU A 41 -10.95 6.23 1.56
CA GLU A 41 -11.35 5.46 0.38
C GLU A 41 -11.30 6.27 -0.91
N GLY A 42 -11.73 7.54 -0.84
CA GLY A 42 -11.69 8.45 -1.98
C GLY A 42 -10.27 8.75 -2.45
N ASP A 43 -9.35 9.01 -1.51
CA ASP A 43 -7.95 9.32 -1.85
C ASP A 43 -7.23 8.12 -2.46
N PHE A 44 -7.42 6.93 -1.87
CA PHE A 44 -6.82 5.70 -2.40
C PHE A 44 -7.28 5.46 -3.84
N LYS A 45 -8.61 5.47 -4.07
CA LYS A 45 -9.20 5.24 -5.39
C LYS A 45 -8.71 6.26 -6.43
N LYS A 46 -8.70 7.54 -6.06
CA LYS A 46 -8.23 8.61 -6.95
C LYS A 46 -6.77 8.40 -7.37
N ASN A 47 -5.91 8.05 -6.42
CA ASN A 47 -4.48 7.87 -6.68
C ASN A 47 -4.22 6.62 -7.53
N THR A 48 -4.87 5.49 -7.24
CA THR A 48 -4.68 4.25 -8.01
C THR A 48 -5.30 4.34 -9.40
N GLU A 49 -6.44 5.00 -9.56
CA GLU A 49 -7.02 5.30 -10.88
C GLU A 49 -6.09 6.16 -11.72
N LEU A 50 -5.45 7.18 -11.11
CA LEU A 50 -4.46 7.99 -11.80
C LEU A 50 -3.24 7.16 -12.24
N MET A 51 -2.72 6.27 -11.38
CA MET A 51 -1.61 5.36 -11.74
C MET A 51 -1.95 4.49 -12.94
N LEU A 52 -3.12 3.83 -12.91
CA LEU A 52 -3.56 2.95 -13.99
C LEU A 52 -3.75 3.71 -15.31
N ASN A 53 -4.42 4.87 -15.25
CA ASN A 53 -4.66 5.70 -16.43
C ASN A 53 -3.36 6.23 -17.05
N VAL A 54 -2.37 6.59 -16.22
CA VAL A 54 -1.06 7.03 -16.71
C VAL A 54 -0.30 5.86 -17.34
N SER A 55 -0.27 4.70 -16.70
CA SER A 55 0.34 3.49 -17.29
C SER A 55 -0.29 3.12 -18.63
N ASP A 56 -1.62 3.19 -18.74
CA ASP A 56 -2.34 2.92 -19.98
C ASP A 56 -2.01 3.93 -21.07
N LYS A 57 -1.90 5.22 -20.73
CA LYS A 57 -1.47 6.24 -21.70
C LYS A 57 -0.05 5.98 -22.20
N PHE A 58 0.86 5.59 -21.32
CA PHE A 58 2.24 5.29 -21.71
C PHE A 58 2.35 4.07 -22.63
N LEU A 59 1.56 3.02 -22.40
CA LEU A 59 1.57 1.83 -23.27
C LEU A 59 1.01 2.09 -24.69
N ASN A 60 0.22 3.16 -24.84
CA ASN A 60 -0.43 3.54 -26.10
C ASN A 60 0.22 4.75 -26.80
N GLU A 61 1.24 5.36 -26.19
CA GLU A 61 1.99 6.46 -26.81
C GLU A 61 2.95 5.88 -27.87
N SER A 62 2.88 6.42 -29.09
CA SER A 62 3.72 5.98 -30.21
C SER A 62 4.99 6.80 -30.35
N ASP A 63 5.01 8.03 -29.83
CA ASP A 63 6.18 8.91 -29.82
C ASP A 63 7.09 8.55 -28.63
N ILE A 64 8.16 7.80 -28.90
CA ILE A 64 9.07 7.28 -27.87
C ILE A 64 9.87 8.39 -27.18
N GLU A 65 10.25 9.45 -27.89
CA GLU A 65 10.97 10.57 -27.29
C GLU A 65 10.08 11.35 -26.32
N LYS A 66 8.84 11.61 -26.74
CA LYS A 66 7.82 12.22 -25.88
C LYS A 66 7.52 11.31 -24.68
N LEU A 67 7.35 10.01 -24.91
CA LEU A 67 7.12 9.01 -23.88
C LEU A 67 8.22 9.05 -22.81
N HIS A 68 9.49 9.00 -23.22
CA HIS A 68 10.64 9.07 -22.33
C HIS A 68 10.62 10.36 -21.51
N LYS A 69 10.49 11.50 -22.18
CA LYS A 69 10.49 12.82 -21.53
C LYS A 69 9.40 12.93 -20.48
N VAL A 70 8.17 12.57 -20.83
CA VAL A 70 7.02 12.65 -19.91
C VAL A 70 7.20 11.67 -18.74
N ALA A 71 7.75 10.48 -18.96
CA ALA A 71 8.04 9.53 -17.89
C ALA A 71 9.07 10.07 -16.90
N VAL A 72 10.14 10.71 -17.39
CA VAL A 72 11.15 11.38 -16.54
C VAL A 72 10.54 12.55 -15.77
N ASP A 73 9.77 13.43 -16.43
CA ASP A 73 9.12 14.57 -15.78
C ASP A 73 8.12 14.11 -14.70
N LEU A 74 7.40 13.01 -14.95
CA LEU A 74 6.49 12.41 -13.99
C LEU A 74 7.23 11.86 -12.75
N GLN A 75 8.36 11.17 -12.97
CA GLN A 75 9.17 10.65 -11.88
C GLN A 75 9.73 11.77 -10.99
N LEU A 76 10.21 12.86 -11.61
CA LEU A 76 10.79 13.99 -10.89
C LEU A 76 9.76 14.83 -10.14
N SER A 77 8.59 15.08 -10.75
CA SER A 77 7.53 15.88 -10.15
C SER A 77 6.86 15.22 -8.94
N ARG A 78 6.99 13.89 -8.79
CA ARG A 78 6.26 13.10 -7.78
C ARG A 78 4.76 13.40 -7.80
N ALA A 79 4.20 13.59 -8.99
CA ALA A 79 2.82 14.02 -9.18
C ALA A 79 1.79 13.03 -8.61
N ILE A 80 2.21 11.78 -8.37
CA ILE A 80 1.38 10.73 -7.77
C ILE A 80 1.86 10.50 -6.33
N VAL A 81 1.03 10.90 -5.38
CA VAL A 81 1.23 10.59 -3.96
C VAL A 81 0.89 9.12 -3.75
N CYS A 82 1.86 8.36 -3.24
CA CYS A 82 1.74 6.93 -3.10
C CYS A 82 1.85 6.51 -1.64
N GLN A 83 0.81 5.84 -1.13
CA GLN A 83 0.85 5.14 0.16
C GLN A 83 0.69 3.65 -0.13
N ASP A 84 1.75 2.89 0.08
CA ASP A 84 1.78 1.50 -0.32
C ASP A 84 0.96 0.63 0.64
N VAL A 85 -0.14 0.06 0.15
CA VAL A 85 -1.00 -0.84 0.93
C VAL A 85 -0.96 -2.26 0.39
N GLY A 86 -1.08 -2.39 -0.93
CA GLY A 86 -1.17 -3.65 -1.67
C GLY A 86 0.02 -3.94 -2.58
N SER A 87 1.13 -3.20 -2.45
CA SER A 87 2.31 -3.16 -3.34
C SER A 87 2.13 -2.32 -4.63
N GLU A 88 0.99 -1.65 -4.82
CA GLU A 88 0.71 -0.84 -6.01
C GLU A 88 1.75 0.25 -6.25
N CYS A 89 2.25 0.86 -5.18
CA CYS A 89 3.27 1.89 -5.29
C CYS A 89 4.59 1.33 -5.80
N THR A 90 5.00 0.20 -5.23
CA THR A 90 6.23 -0.47 -5.60
C THR A 90 6.18 -0.91 -7.06
N VAL A 91 5.06 -1.52 -7.49
CA VAL A 91 4.88 -1.95 -8.88
C VAL A 91 4.82 -0.76 -9.85
N TYR A 92 4.13 0.33 -9.47
CA TYR A 92 4.04 1.53 -10.29
C TYR A 92 5.42 2.19 -10.50
N LEU A 93 6.22 2.29 -9.44
CA LEU A 93 7.57 2.84 -9.54
C LEU A 93 8.48 1.96 -10.41
N ASP A 94 8.39 0.64 -10.27
CA ASP A 94 9.12 -0.30 -11.14
C ASP A 94 8.71 -0.14 -12.61
N PHE A 95 7.41 0.00 -12.89
CA PHE A 95 6.90 0.28 -14.23
C PHE A 95 7.49 1.58 -14.81
N ILE A 96 7.48 2.69 -14.06
CA ILE A 96 8.03 3.98 -14.53
C ILE A 96 9.54 3.90 -14.74
N ASN A 97 10.27 3.28 -13.82
CA ASN A 97 11.72 3.12 -13.95
C ASN A 97 12.09 2.34 -15.22
N LYS A 98 11.38 1.24 -15.47
CA LYS A 98 11.61 0.40 -16.65
C LYS A 98 11.19 1.09 -17.93
N LEU A 99 10.10 1.85 -17.91
CA LEU A 99 9.69 2.67 -19.04
C LEU A 99 10.80 3.66 -19.42
N ILE A 100 11.36 4.39 -18.45
CA ILE A 100 12.46 5.33 -18.68
C ILE A 100 13.69 4.60 -19.20
N GLU A 101 14.06 3.48 -18.59
CA GLU A 101 15.22 2.67 -19.00
C GLU A 101 15.11 2.19 -20.44
N TYR A 102 13.95 1.66 -20.85
CA TYR A 102 13.75 1.12 -22.19
C TYR A 102 13.65 2.21 -23.26
N THR A 103 13.08 3.36 -22.93
CA THR A 103 12.84 4.44 -23.90
C THR A 103 14.02 5.40 -24.06
N LYS A 104 15.07 5.29 -23.23
CA LYS A 104 16.21 6.22 -23.20
C LYS A 104 16.95 6.34 -24.53
N ASP A 105 16.95 5.27 -25.33
CA ASP A 105 17.67 5.20 -26.60
C ASP A 105 16.76 5.57 -27.79
N GLY A 106 15.57 6.12 -27.53
CA GLY A 106 14.60 6.53 -28.56
C GLY A 106 13.88 5.37 -29.24
N HIS A 107 14.03 4.16 -28.71
CA HIS A 107 13.42 2.94 -29.20
C HIS A 107 12.68 2.21 -28.07
N LEU A 108 11.66 1.42 -28.40
CA LEU A 108 11.03 0.48 -27.48
C LEU A 108 10.78 -0.83 -28.23
N SER A 109 11.45 -1.90 -27.82
CA SER A 109 11.32 -3.20 -28.47
C SER A 109 9.99 -3.88 -28.12
N PRO A 110 9.51 -4.82 -28.95
CA PRO A 110 8.30 -5.59 -28.64
C PRO A 110 8.39 -6.33 -27.29
N SER A 111 9.56 -6.90 -26.96
CA SER A 111 9.78 -7.59 -25.69
C SER A 111 9.70 -6.66 -24.49
N GLU A 112 10.24 -5.45 -24.60
CA GLU A 112 10.18 -4.44 -23.55
C GLU A 112 8.74 -3.92 -23.38
N LYS A 113 8.02 -3.73 -24.50
CA LYS A 113 6.60 -3.40 -24.46
C LYS A 113 5.79 -4.49 -23.74
N THR A 114 5.99 -5.76 -24.06
CA THR A 114 5.32 -6.88 -23.38
C THR A 114 5.66 -6.91 -21.89
N PHE A 115 6.91 -6.62 -21.51
CA PHE A 115 7.29 -6.51 -20.10
C PHE A 115 6.50 -5.40 -19.39
N LEU A 116 6.39 -4.22 -20.01
CA LEU A 116 5.63 -3.09 -19.45
C LEU A 116 4.13 -3.40 -19.36
N GLU A 117 3.56 -4.10 -20.35
CA GLU A 117 2.17 -4.58 -20.31
C GLU A 117 1.93 -5.53 -19.13
N LYS A 118 2.86 -6.45 -18.89
CA LYS A 118 2.82 -7.34 -17.73
C LYS A 118 2.89 -6.56 -16.42
N LYS A 119 3.80 -5.58 -16.32
CA LYS A 119 3.90 -4.71 -15.13
C LYS A 119 2.63 -3.91 -14.88
N ARG A 120 1.95 -3.45 -15.94
CA ARG A 120 0.64 -2.83 -15.81
C ARG A 120 -0.41 -3.81 -15.28
N GLN A 121 -0.40 -5.06 -15.70
CA GLN A 121 -1.32 -6.08 -15.16
C GLN A 121 -1.03 -6.35 -13.68
N GLU A 122 0.25 -6.50 -13.30
CA GLU A 122 0.69 -6.63 -11.91
C GLU A 122 0.21 -5.44 -11.06
N LEU A 123 0.27 -4.22 -11.61
CA LEU A 123 -0.22 -3.01 -10.93
C LEU A 123 -1.73 -3.10 -10.67
N ALA A 124 -2.53 -3.51 -11.67
CA ALA A 124 -3.97 -3.66 -11.51
C ALA A 124 -4.34 -4.69 -10.44
N GLU A 125 -3.58 -5.78 -10.34
CA GLU A 125 -3.75 -6.79 -9.28
C GLU A 125 -3.38 -6.24 -7.90
N ALA A 126 -2.26 -5.50 -7.81
CA ALA A 126 -1.82 -4.87 -6.58
C ALA A 126 -2.85 -3.83 -6.07
N VAL A 127 -3.43 -3.03 -6.97
CA VAL A 127 -4.52 -2.09 -6.64
C VAL A 127 -5.71 -2.83 -6.05
N LYS A 128 -6.21 -3.90 -6.70
CA LYS A 128 -7.34 -4.70 -6.18
C LYS A 128 -7.03 -5.26 -4.78
N LYS A 129 -5.83 -5.78 -4.59
CA LYS A 129 -5.38 -6.28 -3.28
C LYS A 129 -5.36 -5.17 -2.22
N GLY A 130 -4.86 -3.99 -2.57
CA GLY A 130 -4.88 -2.81 -1.71
C GLY A 130 -6.30 -2.41 -1.30
N GLU A 131 -7.24 -2.36 -2.26
CA GLU A 131 -8.66 -2.10 -2.00
C GLU A 131 -9.26 -3.12 -1.03
N GLU A 132 -8.99 -4.42 -1.22
CA GLU A 132 -9.48 -5.47 -0.33
C GLU A 132 -8.94 -5.33 1.09
N ILE A 133 -7.66 -4.97 1.25
CA ILE A 133 -7.03 -4.73 2.55
C ILE A 133 -7.69 -3.54 3.24
N LEU A 134 -7.86 -2.42 2.54
CA LEU A 134 -8.44 -1.21 3.11
C LEU A 134 -9.92 -1.38 3.44
N ARG A 135 -10.69 -2.04 2.57
CA ARG A 135 -12.10 -2.34 2.82
C ARG A 135 -12.29 -3.07 4.14
N LYS A 136 -11.52 -4.12 4.39
CA LYS A 136 -11.57 -4.86 5.68
C LYS A 136 -11.23 -3.97 6.87
N LYS A 137 -10.30 -3.03 6.70
CA LYS A 137 -9.92 -2.08 7.78
C LYS A 137 -11.02 -1.04 8.03
N TRP A 138 -11.63 -0.50 6.99
CA TRP A 138 -12.73 0.47 7.14
C TRP A 138 -14.02 -0.17 7.67
N GLU A 139 -14.32 -1.42 7.30
CA GLU A 139 -15.46 -2.18 7.85
C GLU A 139 -15.34 -2.37 9.37
N LYS A 140 -14.13 -2.62 9.90
CA LYS A 140 -13.89 -2.73 11.35
C LYS A 140 -14.09 -1.43 12.13
N LEU A 141 -14.14 -0.28 11.45
CA LEU A 141 -14.28 1.03 12.08
C LEU A 141 -15.73 1.52 12.11
N LYS A 142 -16.64 0.83 11.42
CA LYS A 142 -18.08 1.10 11.43
C LYS A 142 -18.75 0.33 12.56
#